data_AF-A0A8D7FL16-F1
#
_entry.id   AF-A0A8D7FL16-F1
#
_cell.length_a   1.000
_cell.length_b   1.000
_cell.length_c   1.000
_cell.angle_alpha   90.00
_cell.angle_beta   90.00
_cell.angle_gamma   90.00
#
_symmetry.space_group_name_H-M   'P 1'
#
loop_
_entity.id
_entity.type
_entity.pdbx_description
1 polymer ?
#
loop_
_entity_poly.entity_id
_entity_poly.type
_entity_poly.pdbx_seq_one_letter_code
_entity_poly.pdbx_strand_id
1 'polypeptide(L)'
;MAQSMLVSSIGGKEAALLQSQTHRLRPTPFSHLLLPRVPHGRQLPPPAASFFPTLAIFKPKTKAPAKKQVVAKPKPKRKVEDGIFGTSGGIGFTKQNELFVGRVAMIGFAASILGEAITGKGILAQLNLETGIPIYEAEPLLLFFILFTLLGAIGALGDRGSFVDDPPTGLEGAVIPPGKGFRSALGLKEGGPLFGFTKANELFVGRLAQLGIAFSIIGEIVTGKGALAQLNIETGVPISDIEPLVLFNVVFFFFAALNPGTGKFVTDVEEEE
;
A
#
# COMPACT_ATOMS: atom_id res chain seq x y z
N MET A 1 -23.36 15.37 -61.02
CA MET A 1 -24.01 16.70 -60.95
C MET A 1 -23.59 17.31 -59.62
N ALA A 2 -22.63 18.25 -59.65
CA ALA A 2 -22.85 19.70 -59.57
C ALA A 2 -23.26 20.13 -58.15
N GLN A 3 -22.34 20.75 -57.39
CA GLN A 3 -22.31 22.20 -57.08
C GLN A 3 -23.53 22.62 -56.21
N SER A 4 -23.45 23.39 -55.12
CA SER A 4 -22.62 24.56 -54.83
C SER A 4 -22.80 24.98 -53.35
N MET A 5 -21.77 25.66 -52.85
CA MET A 5 -21.70 26.66 -51.78
C MET A 5 -23.00 27.37 -51.34
N LEU A 6 -23.05 27.66 -50.03
CA LEU A 6 -23.25 29.03 -49.55
C LEU A 6 -22.54 29.29 -48.21
N VAL A 7 -21.68 30.29 -48.24
CA VAL A 7 -20.88 30.87 -47.16
C VAL A 7 -21.54 32.20 -46.77
N SER A 8 -21.72 32.45 -45.47
CA SER A 8 -21.76 33.80 -44.87
C SER A 8 -21.26 33.67 -43.42
N SER A 9 -19.99 34.00 -43.13
CA SER A 9 -19.50 35.34 -42.78
C SER A 9 -20.17 35.95 -41.53
N ILE A 10 -19.67 35.56 -40.34
CA ILE A 10 -19.55 36.46 -39.19
C ILE A 10 -18.09 36.33 -38.72
N GLY A 11 -17.31 37.37 -38.99
CA GLY A 11 -15.93 37.46 -38.54
C GLY A 11 -15.84 37.94 -37.10
N GLY A 12 -14.71 37.60 -36.47
CA GLY A 12 -14.08 38.49 -35.51
C GLY A 12 -13.83 37.91 -34.12
N LYS A 13 -12.58 37.48 -33.91
CA LYS A 13 -11.87 37.40 -32.62
C LYS A 13 -12.28 36.31 -31.64
N GLU A 14 -11.76 35.09 -31.85
CA GLU A 14 -11.43 34.20 -30.72
C GLU A 14 -10.38 33.11 -31.02
N ALA A 15 -9.74 33.13 -32.20
CA ALA A 15 -8.75 32.13 -32.61
C ALA A 15 -7.29 32.64 -32.56
N ALA A 16 -6.98 33.62 -31.70
CA ALA A 16 -5.63 34.20 -31.57
C ALA A 16 -5.02 34.07 -30.16
N LEU A 17 -5.61 33.24 -29.28
CA LEU A 17 -5.13 33.07 -27.90
C LEU A 17 -4.62 31.65 -27.57
N LEU A 18 -4.65 30.71 -28.54
CA LEU A 18 -4.25 29.30 -28.32
C LEU A 18 -3.00 28.87 -29.11
N GLN A 19 -2.26 29.82 -29.69
CA GLN A 19 -1.08 29.52 -30.51
C GLN A 19 0.21 30.22 -30.03
N SER A 20 0.27 30.67 -28.76
CA SER A 20 1.45 31.36 -28.20
C SER A 20 2.11 30.66 -26.99
N GLN A 21 1.68 29.47 -26.58
CA GLN A 21 2.23 28.81 -25.37
C GLN A 21 2.82 27.41 -25.58
N THR A 22 3.15 27.04 -26.82
CA THR A 22 3.88 25.79 -27.12
C THR A 22 5.17 26.07 -27.88
N HIS A 23 6.06 26.85 -27.28
CA HIS A 23 7.47 26.79 -27.66
C HIS A 23 8.38 27.22 -26.49
N ARG A 24 9.31 26.33 -26.16
CA ARG A 24 10.55 26.56 -25.37
C ARG A 24 10.43 26.54 -23.84
N LEU A 25 10.46 25.34 -23.27
CA LEU A 25 11.07 25.11 -21.94
C LEU A 25 12.39 24.34 -22.14
N ARG A 26 13.47 25.08 -22.35
CA ARG A 26 14.85 24.59 -22.19
C ARG A 26 15.42 25.28 -20.95
N PRO A 27 15.90 24.56 -19.93
CA PRO A 27 16.44 25.20 -18.74
C PRO A 27 17.80 25.83 -19.06
N THR A 28 17.94 27.12 -18.77
CA THR A 28 19.20 27.87 -18.77
C THR A 28 19.99 27.59 -17.48
N PRO A 29 21.33 27.56 -17.52
CA PRO A 29 22.16 27.27 -16.35
C PRO A 29 22.12 28.41 -15.31
N PHE A 30 22.07 28.02 -14.04
CA PHE A 30 21.98 28.86 -12.83
C PHE A 30 23.23 29.71 -12.51
N SER A 31 24.09 30.04 -13.48
CA SER A 31 25.39 30.66 -13.24
C SER A 31 25.40 32.20 -13.23
N HIS A 32 24.26 32.88 -13.29
CA HIS A 32 24.21 34.34 -13.38
C HIS A 32 23.43 35.06 -12.26
N LEU A 33 23.01 34.36 -11.20
CA LEU A 33 22.21 34.92 -10.10
C LEU A 33 23.01 35.36 -8.86
N LEU A 34 24.35 35.36 -8.89
CA LEU A 34 25.17 35.56 -7.67
C LEU A 34 26.25 36.65 -7.73
N LEU A 35 26.14 37.68 -8.57
CA LEU A 35 27.04 38.83 -8.47
C LEU A 35 26.33 40.16 -8.80
N PRO A 36 26.27 41.13 -7.85
CA PRO A 36 25.92 42.50 -8.17
C PRO A 36 27.07 43.17 -8.94
N ARG A 37 26.75 43.76 -10.09
CA ARG A 37 27.63 44.67 -10.84
C ARG A 37 27.58 46.05 -10.19
N VAL A 38 28.69 46.53 -9.64
CA VAL A 38 28.82 47.90 -9.10
C VAL A 38 29.56 48.79 -10.11
N PRO A 39 29.06 50.00 -10.43
CA PRO A 39 29.74 50.95 -11.31
C PRO A 39 30.77 51.80 -10.56
N HIS A 40 31.73 52.32 -11.33
CA HIS A 40 32.91 53.06 -10.91
C HIS A 40 32.61 54.32 -10.08
N GLY A 41 33.33 54.47 -8.96
CA GLY A 41 33.36 55.69 -8.15
C GLY A 41 34.66 55.83 -7.36
N ARG A 42 35.52 56.76 -7.83
CA ARG A 42 36.52 57.60 -7.15
C ARG A 42 37.30 57.09 -5.92
N GLN A 43 38.62 57.12 -6.05
CA GLN A 43 39.67 56.78 -5.08
C GLN A 43 39.71 57.68 -3.84
N LEU A 44 40.04 57.08 -2.67
CA LEU A 44 40.61 57.70 -1.47
C LEU A 44 41.63 56.70 -0.84
N PRO A 45 42.74 57.16 -0.23
CA PRO A 45 43.83 56.29 0.25
C PRO A 45 43.53 55.66 1.63
N PRO A 46 44.20 54.55 2.01
CA PRO A 46 43.89 53.80 3.23
C PRO A 46 44.65 54.33 4.46
N PRO A 47 44.14 54.14 5.69
CA PRO A 47 44.97 54.20 6.89
C PRO A 47 45.62 52.84 7.15
N ALA A 48 46.85 52.89 7.67
CA ALA A 48 47.69 51.73 7.99
C ALA A 48 47.03 50.83 9.05
N ALA A 49 46.92 49.53 8.75
CA ALA A 49 46.55 48.52 9.72
C ALA A 49 47.51 47.32 9.61
N SER A 50 48.01 46.92 10.76
CA SER A 50 49.03 45.91 11.03
C SER A 50 48.67 44.55 10.41
N PHE A 51 49.58 43.99 9.62
CA PHE A 51 49.49 42.63 9.11
C PHE A 51 49.78 41.63 10.23
N PHE A 52 48.76 40.93 10.71
CA PHE A 52 48.91 39.65 11.41
C PHE A 52 48.42 38.54 10.47
N PRO A 53 49.28 37.60 10.03
CA PRO A 53 48.81 36.50 9.19
C PRO A 53 48.00 35.53 10.03
N THR A 54 46.68 35.52 9.85
CA THR A 54 45.82 34.46 10.39
C THR A 54 46.06 33.19 9.57
N LEU A 55 46.93 32.32 10.07
CA LEU A 55 47.16 30.97 9.53
C LEU A 55 45.91 30.10 9.77
N ALA A 56 45.10 29.90 8.73
CA ALA A 56 44.02 28.93 8.75
C ALA A 56 44.59 27.50 8.65
N ILE A 57 44.59 26.77 9.77
CA ILE A 57 44.86 25.32 9.77
C ILE A 57 43.61 24.62 9.20
N PHE A 58 43.65 24.32 7.91
CA PHE A 58 42.73 23.37 7.29
C PHE A 58 43.11 21.97 7.77
N LYS A 59 42.35 21.40 8.71
CA LYS A 59 42.39 19.96 8.97
C LYS A 59 41.79 19.26 7.74
N PRO A 60 42.55 18.46 6.98
CA PRO A 60 41.94 17.63 5.94
C PRO A 60 40.98 16.67 6.65
N LYS A 61 39.68 16.75 6.35
CA LYS A 61 38.77 15.66 6.69
C LYS A 61 39.33 14.41 6.03
N THR A 62 39.75 13.44 6.84
CA THR A 62 40.11 12.10 6.40
C THR A 62 38.97 11.59 5.54
N LYS A 63 39.18 11.56 4.22
CA LYS A 63 38.29 10.88 3.29
C LYS A 63 38.22 9.45 3.79
N ALA A 64 37.02 9.00 4.18
CA ALA A 64 36.81 7.60 4.52
C ALA A 64 37.46 6.77 3.42
N PRO A 65 38.34 5.80 3.76
CA PRO A 65 39.00 5.00 2.75
C PRO A 65 37.91 4.42 1.88
N ALA A 66 37.99 4.69 0.57
CA ALA A 66 37.17 3.97 -0.39
C ALA A 66 37.38 2.50 -0.05
N LYS A 67 36.31 1.82 0.42
CA LYS A 67 36.35 0.38 0.67
C LYS A 67 36.98 -0.20 -0.58
N LYS A 68 38.20 -0.75 -0.44
CA LYS A 68 38.83 -1.54 -1.50
C LYS A 68 37.79 -2.60 -1.79
N GLN A 69 37.06 -2.41 -2.89
CA GLN A 69 36.35 -3.48 -3.54
C GLN A 69 37.47 -4.44 -3.94
N VAL A 70 37.77 -5.38 -3.05
CA VAL A 70 38.17 -6.69 -3.52
C VAL A 70 37.16 -6.99 -4.60
N VAL A 71 37.63 -7.19 -5.83
CA VAL A 71 36.83 -7.63 -6.96
C VAL A 71 36.38 -9.05 -6.64
N ALA A 72 35.53 -9.20 -5.62
CA ALA A 72 34.58 -10.27 -5.56
C ALA A 72 33.76 -10.05 -6.82
N LYS A 73 33.83 -11.03 -7.74
CA LYS A 73 32.89 -11.10 -8.86
C LYS A 73 31.52 -10.70 -8.32
N PRO A 74 30.84 -9.66 -8.88
CA PRO A 74 29.53 -9.30 -8.39
C PRO A 74 28.70 -10.58 -8.40
N LYS A 75 28.25 -11.02 -7.22
CA LYS A 75 27.31 -12.14 -7.15
C LYS A 75 26.20 -11.81 -8.15
N PRO A 76 25.85 -12.72 -9.06
CA PRO A 76 24.82 -12.44 -10.04
C PRO A 76 23.54 -12.13 -9.25
N LYS A 77 23.09 -10.86 -9.29
CA LYS A 77 21.85 -10.43 -8.64
C LYS A 77 20.76 -11.38 -9.11
N ARG A 78 20.21 -12.18 -8.20
CA ARG A 78 19.19 -13.16 -8.59
C ARG A 78 17.96 -12.38 -9.00
N LYS A 79 17.53 -12.55 -10.25
CA LYS A 79 16.24 -12.00 -10.70
C LYS A 79 15.17 -12.86 -10.05
N VAL A 80 14.52 -12.34 -9.02
CA VAL A 80 13.37 -12.99 -8.39
C VAL A 80 12.14 -12.73 -9.26
N GLU A 81 11.33 -13.77 -9.48
CA GLU A 81 10.12 -13.75 -10.32
C GLU A 81 8.87 -13.57 -9.44
N ASP A 82 8.83 -12.46 -8.70
CA ASP A 82 7.83 -12.15 -7.67
C ASP A 82 7.03 -10.86 -7.94
N GLY A 83 7.26 -10.21 -9.09
CA GLY A 83 6.50 -9.05 -9.51
C GLY A 83 5.10 -9.38 -10.01
N ILE A 84 4.42 -8.38 -10.58
CA ILE A 84 3.09 -8.53 -11.17
C ILE A 84 3.09 -9.69 -12.18
N PHE A 85 2.14 -10.61 -12.04
CA PHE A 85 2.03 -11.86 -12.81
C PHE A 85 3.36 -12.66 -12.91
N GLY A 86 4.22 -12.60 -11.89
CA GLY A 86 5.50 -13.33 -11.84
C GLY A 86 6.65 -12.65 -12.59
N THR A 87 6.49 -11.40 -13.01
CA THR A 87 7.57 -10.69 -13.73
C THR A 87 8.76 -10.36 -12.81
N SER A 88 9.99 -10.46 -13.33
CA SER A 88 11.20 -10.11 -12.56
C SER A 88 11.58 -8.62 -12.65
N GLY A 89 10.63 -7.76 -13.01
CA GLY A 89 10.87 -6.35 -13.35
C GLY A 89 10.90 -5.40 -12.15
N GLY A 90 10.68 -5.89 -10.94
CA GLY A 90 10.49 -5.05 -9.74
C GLY A 90 9.19 -4.23 -9.77
N ILE A 91 8.25 -4.60 -10.65
CA ILE A 91 6.93 -3.96 -10.79
C ILE A 91 5.90 -4.81 -10.05
N GLY A 92 4.93 -4.16 -9.41
CA GLY A 92 3.86 -4.82 -8.65
C GLY A 92 3.96 -4.59 -7.16
N PHE A 93 3.02 -5.17 -6.42
CA PHE A 93 2.94 -5.08 -4.98
C PHE A 93 4.15 -5.72 -4.30
N THR A 94 4.52 -5.14 -3.16
CA THR A 94 5.35 -5.82 -2.15
C THR A 94 4.45 -6.56 -1.18
N LYS A 95 5.01 -7.49 -0.40
CA LYS A 95 4.25 -8.14 0.69
C LYS A 95 3.67 -7.15 1.70
N GLN A 96 4.27 -5.97 1.89
CA GLN A 96 3.70 -4.91 2.72
C GLN A 96 2.42 -4.32 2.11
N ASN A 97 2.39 -4.12 0.79
CA ASN A 97 1.20 -3.63 0.10
C ASN A 97 0.07 -4.67 0.18
N GLU A 98 0.38 -5.94 -0.07
CA GLU A 98 -0.61 -7.02 0.07
C GLU A 98 -1.13 -7.13 1.51
N LEU A 99 -0.26 -7.01 2.51
CA LEU A 99 -0.66 -7.04 3.91
C LEU A 99 -1.64 -5.90 4.23
N PHE A 100 -1.40 -4.69 3.70
CA PHE A 100 -2.32 -3.58 3.86
C PHE A 100 -3.67 -3.84 3.19
N VAL A 101 -3.67 -4.30 1.93
CA VAL A 101 -4.91 -4.65 1.21
C VAL A 101 -5.66 -5.76 1.93
N GLY A 102 -4.95 -6.75 2.48
CA GLY A 102 -5.51 -7.81 3.31
C GLY A 102 -6.21 -7.26 4.56
N ARG A 103 -5.63 -6.27 5.27
CA ARG A 103 -6.29 -5.61 6.41
C ARG A 103 -7.55 -4.86 6.02
N VAL A 104 -7.53 -4.18 4.87
CA VAL A 104 -8.72 -3.51 4.34
C VAL A 104 -9.81 -4.53 4.02
N ALA A 105 -9.45 -5.67 3.42
CA ALA A 105 -10.38 -6.76 3.16
C ALA A 105 -10.94 -7.40 4.44
N MET A 106 -10.11 -7.60 5.48
CA MET A 106 -10.56 -8.08 6.78
C MET A 106 -11.62 -7.14 7.40
N ILE A 107 -11.37 -5.83 7.38
CA ILE A 107 -12.33 -4.84 7.90
C ILE A 107 -13.59 -4.81 7.04
N GLY A 108 -13.45 -4.79 5.71
CA GLY A 108 -14.58 -4.78 4.78
C GLY A 108 -15.47 -6.01 4.95
N PHE A 109 -14.87 -7.19 5.10
CA PHE A 109 -15.61 -8.43 5.31
C PHE A 109 -16.30 -8.46 6.68
N ALA A 110 -15.60 -8.08 7.75
CA ALA A 110 -16.18 -7.99 9.08
C ALA A 110 -17.36 -6.99 9.12
N ALA A 111 -17.21 -5.83 8.48
CA ALA A 111 -18.26 -4.81 8.39
C ALA A 111 -19.46 -5.28 7.54
N SER A 112 -19.20 -5.99 6.44
CA SER A 112 -20.25 -6.59 5.61
C SER A 112 -21.13 -7.54 6.42
N ILE A 113 -20.51 -8.46 7.16
CA ILE A 113 -21.25 -9.45 7.94
C ILE A 113 -21.96 -8.81 9.14
N LEU A 114 -21.28 -7.93 9.87
CA LEU A 114 -21.88 -7.24 11.01
C LEU A 114 -23.05 -6.35 10.58
N GLY A 115 -22.89 -5.62 9.48
CA GLY A 115 -23.94 -4.78 8.92
C GLY A 115 -25.17 -5.60 8.53
N GLU A 116 -24.98 -6.76 7.90
CA GLU A 116 -26.08 -7.67 7.57
C GLU A 116 -26.74 -8.25 8.82
N ALA A 117 -25.97 -8.65 9.83
CA ALA A 117 -26.52 -9.16 11.10
C ALA A 117 -27.41 -8.12 11.81
N ILE A 118 -27.06 -6.84 11.73
CA ILE A 118 -27.82 -5.75 12.38
C ILE A 118 -29.02 -5.33 11.52
N THR A 119 -28.84 -5.22 10.20
CA THR A 119 -29.85 -4.60 9.31
C THR A 119 -30.73 -5.61 8.57
N GLY A 120 -30.33 -6.88 8.52
CA GLY A 120 -30.93 -7.92 7.69
C GLY A 120 -30.68 -7.75 6.19
N LYS A 121 -29.81 -6.81 5.77
CA LYS A 121 -29.52 -6.52 4.36
C LYS A 121 -28.06 -6.81 4.06
N GLY A 122 -27.79 -7.45 2.91
CA GLY A 122 -26.44 -7.62 2.41
C GLY A 122 -25.74 -6.28 2.15
N ILE A 123 -24.42 -6.32 1.97
CA ILE A 123 -23.60 -5.11 1.89
C ILE A 123 -23.87 -4.33 0.60
N LEU A 124 -24.13 -5.02 -0.52
CA LEU A 124 -24.45 -4.37 -1.79
C LEU A 124 -25.81 -3.68 -1.70
N ALA A 125 -26.79 -4.33 -1.08
CA ALA A 125 -28.09 -3.73 -0.81
C ALA A 125 -27.99 -2.49 0.11
N GLN A 126 -27.10 -2.50 1.11
CA GLN A 126 -26.83 -1.33 1.96
C GLN A 126 -26.14 -0.19 1.20
N LEU A 127 -25.34 -0.51 0.18
CA LEU A 127 -24.68 0.46 -0.71
C LEU A 127 -25.56 0.90 -1.89
N ASN A 128 -26.84 0.53 -1.89
CA ASN A 128 -27.81 0.84 -2.96
C ASN A 128 -27.40 0.30 -4.34
N LEU A 129 -26.69 -0.83 -4.38
CA LEU A 129 -26.34 -1.53 -5.60
C LEU A 129 -27.38 -2.59 -5.95
N GLU A 130 -27.52 -2.87 -7.25
CA GLU A 130 -28.43 -3.89 -7.76
C GLU A 130 -27.93 -5.30 -7.41
N THR A 131 -28.84 -6.15 -6.93
CA THR A 131 -28.57 -7.54 -6.51
C THR A 131 -29.64 -8.47 -7.06
N GLY A 132 -29.34 -9.78 -7.14
CA GLY A 132 -30.21 -10.75 -7.80
C GLY A 132 -30.22 -10.64 -9.32
N ILE A 133 -29.13 -10.12 -9.89
CA ILE A 133 -28.93 -9.90 -11.33
C ILE A 133 -27.77 -10.77 -11.84
N PRO A 134 -27.73 -11.13 -13.12
CA PRO A 134 -26.58 -11.83 -13.66
C PRO A 134 -25.32 -10.95 -13.62
N ILE A 135 -24.14 -11.57 -13.43
CA ILE A 135 -22.87 -10.85 -13.20
C ILE A 135 -22.54 -9.84 -14.30
N TYR A 136 -22.92 -10.09 -15.55
CA TYR A 136 -22.62 -9.19 -16.67
C TYR A 136 -23.46 -7.90 -16.66
N GLU A 137 -24.51 -7.82 -15.84
CA GLU A 137 -25.33 -6.62 -15.61
C GLU A 137 -24.85 -5.81 -14.40
N ALA A 138 -24.02 -6.41 -13.55
CA ALA A 138 -23.50 -5.74 -12.36
C ALA A 138 -22.58 -4.57 -12.69
N GLU A 139 -22.46 -3.64 -11.75
CA GLU A 139 -21.68 -2.41 -11.94
C GLU A 139 -20.20 -2.72 -12.28
N PRO A 140 -19.64 -2.15 -13.36
CA PRO A 140 -18.27 -2.45 -13.77
C PRO A 140 -17.21 -2.16 -12.69
N LEU A 141 -17.42 -1.13 -11.85
CA LEU A 141 -16.50 -0.81 -10.77
C LEU A 141 -16.50 -1.88 -9.67
N LEU A 142 -17.68 -2.46 -9.38
CA LEU A 142 -17.81 -3.58 -8.46
C LEU A 142 -17.12 -4.83 -9.02
N LEU A 143 -17.31 -5.13 -10.31
CA LEU A 143 -16.63 -6.25 -10.97
C LEU A 143 -15.11 -6.07 -10.97
N PHE A 144 -14.62 -4.85 -11.20
CA PHE A 144 -13.20 -4.54 -11.09
C PHE A 144 -12.69 -4.73 -9.65
N PHE A 145 -13.45 -4.30 -8.65
CA PHE A 145 -13.10 -4.52 -7.24
C PHE A 145 -12.99 -6.02 -6.91
N ILE A 146 -13.93 -6.84 -7.38
CA ILE A 146 -13.88 -8.31 -7.21
C ILE A 146 -12.64 -8.89 -7.88
N LEU A 147 -12.38 -8.53 -9.14
CA LEU A 147 -11.21 -9.01 -9.88
C LEU A 147 -9.91 -8.60 -9.17
N PHE A 148 -9.78 -7.34 -8.77
CA PHE A 148 -8.63 -6.84 -8.03
C PHE A 148 -8.42 -7.62 -6.73
N THR A 149 -9.50 -7.87 -5.99
CA THR A 149 -9.45 -8.60 -4.72
C THR A 149 -9.00 -10.05 -4.91
N LEU A 150 -9.52 -10.74 -5.94
CA LEU A 150 -9.11 -12.11 -6.26
C LEU A 150 -7.66 -12.20 -6.74
N LEU A 151 -7.23 -11.28 -7.62
CA LEU A 151 -5.84 -11.23 -8.09
C LEU A 151 -4.88 -10.90 -6.94
N GLY A 152 -5.29 -10.01 -6.03
CA GLY A 152 -4.53 -9.72 -4.81
C GLY A 152 -4.44 -10.93 -3.88
N ALA A 153 -5.53 -11.69 -3.72
CA ALA A 153 -5.56 -12.86 -2.84
C ALA A 153 -4.56 -13.96 -3.27
N ILE A 154 -4.34 -14.11 -4.58
CA ILE A 154 -3.39 -15.09 -5.14
C ILE A 154 -1.97 -14.51 -5.34
N GLY A 155 -1.72 -13.25 -4.98
CA GLY A 155 -0.43 -12.59 -5.18
C GLY A 155 -0.12 -12.21 -6.63
N ALA A 156 -1.08 -12.30 -7.55
CA ALA A 156 -0.87 -11.98 -8.97
C ALA A 156 -0.58 -10.49 -9.21
N LEU A 157 -0.94 -9.61 -8.28
CA LEU A 157 -0.60 -8.19 -8.32
C LEU A 157 0.85 -7.89 -7.90
N GLY A 158 1.60 -8.92 -7.50
CA GLY A 158 2.98 -8.87 -7.01
C GLY A 158 3.07 -9.34 -5.56
N ASP A 159 4.11 -10.11 -5.26
CA ASP A 159 4.37 -10.76 -3.97
C ASP A 159 5.82 -10.48 -3.51
N ARG A 160 6.34 -9.29 -3.86
CA ARG A 160 7.78 -8.97 -3.75
C ARG A 160 8.28 -8.83 -2.33
N GLY A 161 9.54 -9.22 -2.11
CA GLY A 161 10.21 -9.21 -0.81
C GLY A 161 9.79 -10.37 0.10
N SER A 162 10.39 -10.47 1.29
CA SER A 162 10.08 -11.53 2.26
C SER A 162 9.74 -10.96 3.64
N PHE A 163 8.94 -11.68 4.41
CA PHE A 163 8.79 -11.43 5.84
C PHE A 163 9.70 -12.39 6.59
N VAL A 164 10.61 -11.83 7.37
CA VAL A 164 11.53 -12.59 8.22
C VAL A 164 11.11 -12.39 9.66
N ASP A 165 10.95 -13.50 10.38
CA ASP A 165 10.58 -13.46 11.80
C ASP A 165 11.70 -12.83 12.63
N ASP A 166 11.29 -12.10 13.67
CA ASP A 166 12.26 -11.59 14.63
C ASP A 166 12.88 -12.78 15.38
N PRO A 167 14.21 -12.77 15.64
CA PRO A 167 14.84 -13.82 16.42
C PRO A 167 14.13 -13.94 17.77
N PRO A 168 13.88 -15.17 18.26
CA PRO A 168 13.11 -15.36 19.48
C PRO A 168 13.77 -14.58 20.62
N THR A 169 13.03 -13.63 21.19
CA THR A 169 13.40 -13.03 22.48
C THR A 169 13.45 -14.18 23.49
N GLY A 170 14.67 -14.61 23.81
CA GLY A 170 14.92 -15.85 24.53
C GLY A 170 14.19 -15.90 25.86
N LEU A 171 13.60 -17.06 26.18
CA LEU A 171 13.27 -17.64 27.49
C LEU A 171 12.66 -16.79 28.63
N GLU A 172 12.47 -15.48 28.51
CA GLU A 172 11.89 -14.62 29.54
C GLU A 172 10.35 -14.75 29.64
N GLY A 173 9.71 -15.40 28.66
CA GLY A 173 8.26 -15.66 28.66
C GLY A 173 7.83 -16.97 29.33
N ALA A 174 8.75 -17.77 29.87
CA ALA A 174 8.46 -19.11 30.39
C ALA A 174 8.16 -19.15 31.91
N VAL A 175 8.27 -18.03 32.62
CA VAL A 175 7.91 -17.95 34.04
C VAL A 175 6.63 -17.12 34.17
N ILE A 176 5.55 -17.82 34.48
CA ILE A 176 4.24 -17.24 34.77
C ILE A 176 4.20 -16.90 36.26
N PRO A 177 4.34 -15.63 36.69
CA PRO A 177 4.05 -15.27 38.07
C PRO A 177 2.54 -15.45 38.34
N PRO A 178 2.14 -16.01 39.49
CA PRO A 178 0.73 -16.20 39.84
C PRO A 178 0.05 -14.84 40.10
N GLY A 179 -1.08 -14.58 39.42
CA GLY A 179 -1.89 -13.34 39.55
C GLY A 179 -2.29 -12.64 38.23
N LYS A 180 -2.38 -13.37 37.12
CA LYS A 180 -2.32 -12.84 35.74
C LYS A 180 -3.54 -12.01 35.27
N GLY A 181 -3.25 -10.99 34.46
CA GLY A 181 -4.23 -10.14 33.78
C GLY A 181 -4.98 -10.81 32.61
N PHE A 182 -6.02 -10.14 32.12
CA PHE A 182 -7.01 -10.63 31.14
C PHE A 182 -6.45 -11.40 29.93
N ARG A 183 -5.29 -11.01 29.38
CA ARG A 183 -4.67 -11.64 28.20
C ARG A 183 -4.19 -13.07 28.47
N SER A 184 -3.62 -13.30 29.64
CA SER A 184 -3.14 -14.61 30.06
C SER A 184 -4.29 -15.58 30.39
N ALA A 185 -5.43 -15.06 30.86
CA ALA A 185 -6.64 -15.86 31.08
C ALA A 185 -7.26 -16.37 29.76
N LEU A 186 -7.01 -15.66 28.65
CA LEU A 186 -7.37 -16.07 27.29
C LEU A 186 -6.28 -16.90 26.58
N GLY A 187 -5.21 -17.30 27.29
CA GLY A 187 -4.10 -18.07 26.70
C GLY A 187 -3.19 -17.27 25.78
N LEU A 188 -3.26 -15.93 25.80
CA LEU A 188 -2.45 -15.04 24.97
C LEU A 188 -1.18 -14.62 25.73
N LYS A 189 -0.08 -14.39 25.00
CA LYS A 189 1.17 -13.88 25.57
C LYS A 189 0.96 -12.48 26.16
N GLU A 190 1.51 -12.22 27.35
CA GLU A 190 1.38 -10.92 28.05
C GLU A 190 2.09 -9.78 27.31
N GLY A 191 3.13 -10.10 26.52
CA GLY A 191 3.79 -9.18 25.59
C GLY A 191 3.73 -9.71 24.15
N GLY A 192 3.58 -8.78 23.19
CA GLY A 192 3.56 -9.06 21.75
C GLY A 192 2.17 -8.92 21.09
N PRO A 193 2.04 -9.30 19.80
CA PRO A 193 0.80 -9.22 19.04
C PRO A 193 -0.35 -9.96 19.75
N LEU A 194 -1.57 -9.43 19.67
CA LEU A 194 -2.76 -9.99 20.34
C LEU A 194 -2.97 -11.48 20.07
N PHE A 195 -2.72 -11.94 18.84
CA PHE A 195 -2.83 -13.35 18.45
C PHE A 195 -1.48 -14.09 18.34
N GLY A 196 -0.38 -13.43 18.68
CA GLY A 196 0.98 -13.97 18.44
C GLY A 196 1.31 -14.18 16.96
N PHE A 197 0.58 -13.55 16.04
CA PHE A 197 0.78 -13.70 14.60
C PHE A 197 2.08 -13.04 14.14
N THR A 198 2.75 -13.71 13.20
CA THR A 198 3.79 -13.11 12.36
C THR A 198 3.14 -12.33 11.21
N LYS A 199 3.89 -11.45 10.55
CA LYS A 199 3.40 -10.74 9.36
C LYS A 199 2.97 -11.70 8.23
N ALA A 200 3.61 -12.87 8.10
CA ALA A 200 3.22 -13.89 7.14
C ALA A 200 1.84 -14.49 7.47
N ASN A 201 1.56 -14.76 8.75
CA ASN A 201 0.25 -15.25 9.19
C ASN A 201 -0.84 -14.21 8.93
N GLU A 202 -0.56 -12.94 9.22
CA GLU A 202 -1.51 -11.85 8.94
C GLU A 202 -1.78 -11.67 7.46
N LEU A 203 -0.75 -11.82 6.62
CA LEU A 203 -0.91 -11.79 5.16
C LEU A 203 -1.84 -12.92 4.70
N PHE A 204 -1.67 -14.13 5.23
CA PHE A 204 -2.53 -15.26 4.89
C PHE A 204 -3.98 -15.04 5.35
N VAL A 205 -4.19 -14.56 6.57
CA VAL A 205 -5.54 -14.19 7.06
C VAL A 205 -6.15 -13.09 6.19
N GLY A 206 -5.34 -12.13 5.74
CA GLY A 206 -5.75 -11.11 4.78
C GLY A 206 -6.21 -11.71 3.45
N ARG A 207 -5.47 -12.66 2.88
CA ARG A 207 -5.84 -13.38 1.65
C ARG A 207 -7.13 -14.19 1.83
N LEU A 208 -7.31 -14.84 2.98
CA LEU A 208 -8.57 -15.52 3.31
C LEU A 208 -9.75 -14.55 3.37
N ALA A 209 -9.57 -13.37 3.99
CA ALA A 209 -10.60 -12.34 4.02
C ALA A 209 -10.91 -11.79 2.63
N GLN A 210 -9.90 -11.61 1.77
CA GLN A 210 -10.08 -11.22 0.36
C GLN A 210 -10.94 -12.25 -0.41
N LEU A 211 -10.67 -13.54 -0.25
CA LEU A 211 -11.49 -14.58 -0.86
C LEU A 211 -12.92 -14.58 -0.31
N GLY A 212 -13.06 -14.45 1.02
CA GLY A 212 -14.35 -14.39 1.70
C GLY A 212 -15.23 -13.25 1.18
N ILE A 213 -14.72 -12.02 1.16
CA ILE A 213 -15.48 -10.87 0.68
C ILE A 213 -15.75 -10.93 -0.83
N ALA A 214 -14.81 -11.41 -1.64
CA ALA A 214 -15.01 -11.53 -3.07
C ALA A 214 -16.14 -12.52 -3.39
N PHE A 215 -16.13 -13.70 -2.77
CA PHE A 215 -17.15 -14.71 -3.00
C PHE A 215 -18.50 -14.33 -2.39
N SER A 216 -18.52 -13.67 -1.23
CA SER A 216 -19.79 -13.19 -0.67
C SER A 216 -20.45 -12.12 -1.55
N ILE A 217 -19.65 -11.21 -2.12
CA ILE A 217 -20.14 -10.19 -3.07
C ILE A 217 -20.65 -10.86 -4.35
N ILE A 218 -19.91 -11.81 -4.93
CA ILE A 218 -20.37 -12.55 -6.12
C ILE A 218 -21.71 -13.25 -5.82
N GLY A 219 -21.80 -13.93 -4.67
CA GLY A 219 -23.02 -14.57 -4.22
C GLY A 219 -24.17 -13.58 -4.06
N GLU A 220 -23.91 -12.38 -3.53
CA GLU A 220 -24.94 -11.36 -3.33
C GLU A 220 -25.41 -10.77 -4.67
N ILE A 221 -24.50 -10.53 -5.62
CA ILE A 221 -24.86 -10.10 -6.99
C ILE A 221 -25.83 -11.09 -7.62
N VAL A 222 -25.49 -12.39 -7.59
CA VAL A 222 -26.25 -13.42 -8.31
C VAL A 222 -27.54 -13.79 -7.58
N THR A 223 -27.51 -13.90 -6.25
CA THR A 223 -28.63 -14.47 -5.47
C THR A 223 -29.49 -13.43 -4.78
N GLY A 224 -29.02 -12.18 -4.66
CA GLY A 224 -29.68 -11.14 -3.88
C GLY A 224 -29.55 -11.29 -2.36
N LYS A 225 -28.77 -12.27 -1.88
CA LYS A 225 -28.63 -12.59 -0.46
C LYS A 225 -27.26 -12.20 0.04
N GLY A 226 -27.17 -11.56 1.20
CA GLY A 226 -25.90 -11.19 1.80
C GLY A 226 -25.08 -12.40 2.28
N ALA A 227 -23.86 -12.12 2.78
CA ALA A 227 -22.92 -13.13 3.27
C ALA A 227 -23.50 -14.02 4.38
N LEU A 228 -24.21 -13.43 5.34
CA LEU A 228 -24.78 -14.17 6.48
C LEU A 228 -25.92 -15.10 6.03
N ALA A 229 -26.80 -14.59 5.17
CA ALA A 229 -27.86 -15.39 4.57
C ALA A 229 -27.31 -16.52 3.69
N GLN A 230 -26.24 -16.26 2.93
CA GLN A 230 -25.53 -17.30 2.17
C GLN A 230 -24.96 -18.38 3.10
N LEU A 231 -24.29 -18.00 4.19
CA LEU A 231 -23.76 -18.96 5.16
C LEU A 231 -24.85 -19.84 5.78
N ASN A 232 -25.99 -19.25 6.15
CA ASN A 232 -27.14 -20.00 6.67
C ASN A 232 -27.66 -21.04 5.67
N ILE A 233 -27.78 -20.66 4.39
CA ILE A 233 -28.27 -21.55 3.32
C ILE A 233 -27.29 -22.67 3.03
N GLU A 234 -26.00 -22.34 2.87
CA GLU A 234 -24.97 -23.30 2.44
C GLU A 234 -24.57 -24.27 3.56
N THR A 235 -24.60 -23.82 4.82
CA THR A 235 -24.28 -24.69 5.97
C THR A 235 -25.51 -25.45 6.50
N GLY A 236 -26.73 -24.96 6.21
CA GLY A 236 -27.97 -25.46 6.79
C GLY A 236 -28.12 -25.17 8.30
N VAL A 237 -27.21 -24.39 8.90
CA VAL A 237 -27.24 -24.04 10.32
C VAL A 237 -28.15 -22.83 10.53
N PRO A 238 -29.15 -22.89 11.43
CA PRO A 238 -30.03 -21.76 11.74
C PRO A 238 -29.25 -20.49 12.10
N ILE A 239 -29.78 -19.33 11.73
CA ILE A 239 -29.11 -18.03 11.98
C ILE A 239 -28.81 -17.84 13.48
N SER A 240 -29.72 -18.25 14.38
CA SER A 240 -29.52 -18.18 15.83
C SER A 240 -28.27 -18.92 16.32
N ASP A 241 -27.90 -19.99 15.62
CA ASP A 241 -26.78 -20.86 16.00
C ASP A 241 -25.49 -20.41 15.32
N ILE A 242 -25.59 -19.78 14.15
CA ILE A 242 -24.45 -19.25 13.40
C ILE A 242 -24.00 -17.86 13.89
N GLU A 243 -24.92 -17.07 14.43
CA GLU A 243 -24.68 -15.70 14.93
C GLU A 243 -23.47 -15.60 15.88
N PRO A 244 -23.31 -16.47 16.91
CA PRO A 244 -22.15 -16.40 17.80
C PRO A 244 -20.82 -16.68 17.08
N LEU A 245 -20.81 -17.65 16.16
CA LEU A 245 -19.62 -18.01 15.38
C LEU A 245 -19.23 -16.89 14.41
N VAL A 246 -20.24 -16.26 13.82
CA VAL A 246 -20.09 -15.12 12.93
C VAL A 246 -19.58 -13.90 13.69
N LEU A 247 -20.16 -13.59 14.85
CA LEU A 247 -19.71 -12.49 15.70
C LEU A 247 -18.26 -12.70 16.14
N PHE A 248 -17.89 -13.94 16.49
CA PHE A 248 -16.50 -14.29 16.77
C PHE A 248 -15.59 -14.00 15.56
N ASN A 249 -16.00 -14.37 14.35
CA ASN A 249 -15.24 -14.05 13.13
C ASN A 249 -15.09 -12.54 12.90
N VAL A 250 -16.16 -11.76 13.10
CA VAL A 250 -16.13 -10.29 12.98
C VAL A 250 -15.09 -9.70 13.96
N VAL A 251 -15.14 -10.14 15.22
CA VAL A 251 -14.20 -9.70 16.25
C VAL A 251 -12.77 -10.12 15.90
N PHE A 252 -12.57 -11.37 15.47
CA PHE A 252 -11.29 -11.90 15.05
C PHE A 252 -10.67 -11.07 13.92
N PHE A 253 -11.40 -10.86 12.81
CA PHE A 253 -10.91 -10.09 11.67
C PHE A 253 -10.65 -8.63 12.01
N PHE A 254 -11.51 -7.99 12.82
CA PHE A 254 -11.31 -6.62 13.25
C PHE A 254 -10.00 -6.46 14.03
N PHE A 255 -9.77 -7.34 15.01
CA PHE A 255 -8.54 -7.30 15.79
C PHE A 255 -7.31 -7.71 14.97
N ALA A 256 -7.43 -8.69 14.07
CA ALA A 256 -6.33 -9.11 13.21
C ALA A 256 -5.93 -8.00 12.22
N ALA A 257 -6.90 -7.20 11.76
CA ALA A 257 -6.65 -6.07 10.89
C ALA A 257 -5.91 -4.92 11.59
N LEU A 258 -6.20 -4.67 12.88
CA LEU A 258 -5.60 -3.57 13.63
C LEU A 258 -4.27 -3.93 14.30
N ASN A 259 -4.12 -5.19 14.70
CA ASN A 259 -2.94 -5.63 15.42
C ASN A 259 -1.79 -5.93 14.42
N PRO A 260 -0.59 -5.34 14.59
CA PRO A 260 0.55 -5.67 13.76
C PRO A 260 1.23 -6.97 14.21
N GLY A 261 1.64 -7.78 13.24
CA GLY A 261 2.34 -9.04 13.48
C GLY A 261 3.83 -8.82 13.71
N THR A 262 4.47 -9.81 14.35
CA THR A 262 5.92 -9.81 14.52
C THR A 262 6.66 -10.05 13.20
N GLY A 263 7.94 -9.69 13.16
CA GLY A 263 8.80 -9.86 12.00
C GLY A 263 9.02 -8.56 11.22
N LYS A 264 10.02 -8.57 10.35
CA LYS A 264 10.43 -7.45 9.51
C LYS A 264 10.28 -7.78 8.03
N PHE A 265 9.96 -6.76 7.25
CA PHE A 265 9.98 -6.87 5.79
C PHE A 265 11.42 -6.69 5.32
N VAL A 266 11.86 -7.57 4.43
CA VAL A 266 13.18 -7.53 3.80
C VAL A 266 12.97 -7.45 2.30
N THR A 267 13.69 -6.53 1.66
CA THR A 267 13.66 -6.42 0.20
C THR A 267 14.58 -7.45 -0.45
N ASP A 268 14.28 -7.86 -1.68
CA ASP A 268 15.05 -8.90 -2.40
C ASP A 268 16.53 -8.53 -2.59
N VAL A 269 16.88 -7.24 -2.46
CA VAL A 269 18.26 -6.75 -2.54
C VAL A 269 19.00 -6.91 -1.21
N GLU A 270 18.30 -6.85 -0.08
CA GLU A 270 18.88 -6.94 1.27
C GLU A 270 19.04 -8.38 1.75
N GLU A 271 18.30 -9.34 1.19
CA GLU A 271 18.42 -10.76 1.55
C GLU A 271 19.74 -11.41 1.05
N GLU A 272 20.46 -10.75 0.14
CA GLU A 272 21.73 -11.23 -0.44
C GLU A 272 23.01 -10.79 0.31
N GLU A 273 22.91 -9.85 1.27
CA GLU A 273 24.02 -9.34 2.11
C GLU A 273 24.21 -10.12 3.42
#